data_AF-A0A495QL13-F1
#
_entry.id   AF-A0A495QL13-F1
#
_cell.length_a   1.000
_cell.length_b   1.000
_cell.length_c   1.000
_cell.angle_alpha   90.00
_cell.angle_beta   90.00
_cell.angle_gamma   90.00
#
_symmetry.space_group_name_H-M   'P 1'
#
loop_
_entity.id
_entity.type
_entity.pdbx_description
1 polymer ?
#
loop_
_entity_poly.entity_id
_entity_poly.type
_entity_poly.pdbx_seq_one_letter_code
_entity_poly.pdbx_strand_id
1 'polypeptide(L)' 'MSDEAAREPDVPDVPAAPPPDPTGDPRVDAAIARLADLAGRPVPEHVEIFEDVHQRLQELLASADHDPEEHEHRP' A
#
# COMPACT_ATOMS: atom_id res chain seq x y z
N MET A 1 39.56 -12.81 -10.82
CA MET A 1 38.16 -13.24 -10.75
C MET A 1 37.38 -12.22 -11.53
N SER A 2 36.91 -12.63 -12.70
CA SER A 2 36.33 -11.75 -13.72
C SER A 2 34.95 -11.28 -13.29
N ASP A 3 34.73 -9.98 -13.46
CA ASP A 3 33.48 -9.32 -13.84
C ASP A 3 32.22 -10.21 -13.77
N GLU A 4 31.56 -10.22 -12.61
CA GLU A 4 30.14 -10.57 -12.51
C GLU A 4 29.39 -9.37 -13.12
N ALA A 5 29.39 -9.28 -14.45
CA ALA A 5 28.54 -8.37 -15.18
C ALA A 5 27.12 -8.63 -14.68
N ALA A 6 26.57 -7.66 -13.95
CA ALA A 6 25.23 -7.66 -13.43
C ALA A 6 24.28 -8.11 -14.54
N ARG A 7 23.83 -9.38 -14.48
CA ARG A 7 22.67 -9.79 -15.26
C ARG A 7 21.54 -8.98 -14.66
N GLU A 8 21.16 -7.89 -15.32
CA GLU A 8 19.85 -7.31 -15.08
C GLU A 8 18.87 -8.49 -15.16
N PRO A 9 18.09 -8.76 -14.11
CA PRO A 9 17.11 -9.81 -14.19
C PRO A 9 16.23 -9.50 -15.39
N ASP A 10 16.04 -10.47 -16.28
CA ASP A 10 15.00 -10.46 -17.30
C ASP A 10 13.66 -10.55 -16.56
N VAL A 11 13.26 -9.44 -15.93
CA VAL A 11 11.95 -9.31 -15.29
C VAL A 11 10.96 -9.22 -16.43
N PRO A 12 10.08 -10.22 -16.59
CA PRO A 12 9.06 -10.15 -17.62
C PRO A 12 8.25 -8.87 -17.42
N ASP A 13 7.96 -8.17 -18.52
CA ASP A 13 7.07 -7.01 -18.55
C ASP A 13 5.65 -7.47 -18.24
N VAL A 14 5.38 -7.66 -16.94
CA VAL A 14 4.06 -7.99 -16.44
C VAL A 14 3.24 -6.69 -16.40
N PRO A 15 2.09 -6.65 -17.09
CA PRO A 15 1.24 -5.47 -17.07
C PRO A 15 0.81 -5.18 -15.63
N ALA A 16 0.76 -3.90 -15.28
CA ALA A 16 0.28 -3.47 -13.97
C ALA A 16 -1.13 -4.04 -13.71
N ALA A 17 -1.35 -4.53 -12.49
CA ALA A 17 -2.66 -4.95 -12.06
C ALA A 17 -3.65 -3.77 -12.18
N PRO A 18 -4.92 -4.02 -12.55
CA PRO A 18 -5.93 -2.98 -12.56
C PRO A 18 -6.08 -2.39 -11.14
N PRO A 19 -6.44 -1.10 -11.02
CA PRO A 19 -6.69 -0.50 -9.72
C PRO A 19 -7.82 -1.26 -9.01
N PRO A 20 -7.73 -1.43 -7.68
CA PRO A 20 -8.78 -2.08 -6.92
C PRO A 20 -10.07 -1.25 -6.94
N ASP A 21 -11.20 -1.92 -6.76
CA ASP A 21 -12.49 -1.25 -6.55
C ASP A 21 -12.44 -0.35 -5.29
N PRO A 22 -13.11 0.80 -5.30
CA PRO A 22 -13.13 1.71 -4.15
C PRO A 22 -13.77 1.02 -2.93
N THR A 23 -13.15 1.23 -1.78
CA THR A 23 -13.55 0.62 -0.51
C THR A 23 -14.73 1.33 0.15
N GLY A 24 -14.99 2.57 -0.26
CA GLY A 24 -16.03 3.44 0.30
C GLY A 24 -15.54 4.38 1.40
N ASP A 25 -14.32 4.19 1.91
CA ASP A 25 -13.64 5.18 2.76
C ASP A 25 -12.56 5.91 1.93
N PRO A 26 -12.69 7.23 1.70
CA PRO A 26 -11.75 7.99 0.88
C PRO A 26 -10.32 8.00 1.45
N ARG A 27 -10.16 7.80 2.77
CA ARG A 27 -8.84 7.73 3.43
C ARG A 27 -8.16 6.40 3.14
N VAL A 28 -8.93 5.31 3.14
CA VAL A 28 -8.44 3.97 2.75
C VAL A 28 -8.10 3.95 1.26
N ASP A 29 -8.97 4.50 0.41
CA ASP A 29 -8.75 4.58 -1.03
C ASP A 29 -7.48 5.39 -1.37
N ALA A 30 -7.24 6.50 -0.66
CA ALA A 30 -6.03 7.29 -0.81
C ALA A 30 -4.76 6.54 -0.37
N ALA A 31 -4.83 5.74 0.69
CA ALA A 31 -3.71 4.90 1.12
C ALA A 31 -3.39 3.81 0.08
N ILE A 32 -4.42 3.15 -0.46
CA ILE A 32 -4.27 2.10 -1.47
C ILE A 32 -3.76 2.66 -2.80
N ALA A 33 -4.21 3.85 -3.20
CA ALA A 33 -3.78 4.50 -4.44
C ALA A 33 -2.25 4.68 -4.53
N ARG A 34 -1.57 4.79 -3.39
CA ARG A 34 -0.10 4.93 -3.31
C ARG A 34 0.66 3.69 -3.79
N LEU A 35 0.03 2.51 -3.81
CA LEU A 35 0.64 1.31 -4.37
C LEU A 35 0.92 1.44 -5.88
N ALA A 36 0.26 2.38 -6.58
CA ALA A 36 0.57 2.69 -7.98
C ALA A 36 2.02 3.19 -8.16
N ASP A 37 2.62 3.80 -7.13
CA ASP A 37 3.99 4.30 -7.15
C ASP A 37 5.03 3.17 -7.20
N LEU A 38 4.65 1.91 -6.98
CA LEU A 38 5.55 0.76 -7.05
C LEU A 38 5.97 0.43 -8.50
N ALA A 39 5.13 0.78 -9.47
CA ALA A 39 5.35 0.43 -10.87
C ALA A 39 6.65 1.08 -11.39
N GLY A 40 7.56 0.26 -11.91
CA GLY A 40 8.86 0.72 -12.43
C GLY A 40 9.91 1.08 -11.38
N ARG A 41 9.61 0.95 -10.08
CA ARG A 41 10.60 1.13 -9.01
C ARG A 41 11.37 -0.17 -8.72
N PRO A 42 12.65 -0.08 -8.31
CA PRO A 42 13.40 -1.22 -7.79
C PRO A 42 12.70 -1.86 -6.58
N VAL A 43 12.72 -3.20 -6.50
CA VAL A 43 12.12 -3.96 -5.39
C VAL A 43 12.57 -3.49 -3.99
N PRO A 44 13.85 -3.13 -3.74
CA PRO A 44 14.24 -2.62 -2.43
C PRO A 44 13.51 -1.33 -2.02
N GLU A 45 13.10 -0.51 -2.99
CA GLU A 45 12.35 0.72 -2.75
C GLU A 45 10.86 0.48 -2.49
N HIS A 46 10.35 -0.73 -2.74
CA HIS A 46 8.96 -1.08 -2.50
C HIS A 46 8.63 -1.13 -1.01
N VAL A 47 9.62 -1.51 -0.17
CA VAL A 47 9.45 -1.65 1.28
C VAL A 47 8.96 -0.35 1.91
N GLU A 48 9.58 0.78 1.57
CA GLU A 48 9.21 2.08 2.11
C GLU A 48 7.76 2.47 1.77
N ILE A 49 7.28 2.13 0.55
CA ILE A 49 5.89 2.37 0.16
C ILE A 49 4.95 1.46 0.95
N PHE A 50 5.26 0.16 1.04
CA PHE A 50 4.43 -0.78 1.78
C PHE A 50 4.31 -0.42 3.26
N GLU A 51 5.42 -0.01 3.88
CA GLU A 51 5.43 0.44 5.28
C GLU A 51 4.55 1.68 5.49
N ASP A 52 4.66 2.70 4.63
CA ASP A 52 3.83 3.91 4.74
C ASP A 52 2.34 3.61 4.52
N VAL A 53 1.99 2.75 3.55
CA VAL A 53 0.60 2.31 3.35
C VAL A 53 0.10 1.55 4.57
N HIS A 54 0.88 0.60 5.09
CA HIS A 54 0.50 -0.18 6.28
C HIS A 54 0.31 0.71 7.51
N GLN A 55 1.22 1.67 7.75
CA GLN A 55 1.15 2.59 8.88
C GLN A 55 -0.13 3.43 8.83
N ARG A 56 -0.46 4.00 7.67
CA ARG A 56 -1.69 4.79 7.49
C ARG A 56 -2.95 3.96 7.73
N LEU A 57 -3.00 2.75 7.19
CA LEU A 57 -4.14 1.87 7.41
C LEU A 57 -4.30 1.49 8.89
N GLN A 58 -3.19 1.22 9.59
CA GLN A 58 -3.23 0.96 11.03
C GLN A 58 -3.71 2.18 11.83
N GLU A 59 -3.26 3.39 11.48
CA GLU A 59 -3.71 4.63 12.13
C GLU A 59 -5.20 4.88 11.92
N LEU A 60 -5.72 4.61 10.72
CA LEU A 60 -7.15 4.72 10.42
C LEU A 60 -7.97 3.71 11.22
N LEU A 61 -7.50 2.46 11.33
CA LEU A 61 -8.15 1.43 12.14
C LEU A 61 -8.15 1.78 13.62
N ALA A 62 -7.01 2.26 14.15
CA ALA A 62 -6.90 2.69 15.54
C ALA A 62 -7.83 3.89 15.83
N SER A 63 -7.92 4.83 14.90
CA SER A 63 -8.83 5.99 15.04
C SER A 63 -10.30 5.56 15.05
N ALA A 64 -10.69 4.59 14.23
CA ALA A 64 -12.05 4.07 14.18
C ALA A 64 -12.44 3.28 15.44
N ASP A 65 -11.51 2.57 16.06
CA ASP A 65 -11.73 1.84 17.32
C ASP A 65 -11.84 2.80 18.53
N HIS A 66 -11.31 4.01 18.39
CA HIS A 66 -11.33 5.05 19.42
C HIS A 66 -12.51 6.02 19.34
N ASP A 67 -13.46 5.86 18.42
CA ASP A 67 -14.70 6.65 18.38
C ASP A 67 -15.68 6.14 19.48
N PRO A 68 -15.80 6.81 20.64
CA PRO A 68 -16.59 6.31 21.77
C PRO A 68 -18.08 6.71 21.67
N GLU A 69 -18.47 7.48 20.65
CA GLU A 69 -19.75 8.21 20.61
C GLU A 69 -20.86 7.51 19.78
N GLU A 70 -20.75 6.22 19.47
CA GLU A 70 -21.87 5.44 18.88
C GLU A 70 -22.35 4.25 19.72
N HIS A 71 -21.67 3.94 20.84
CA HIS A 71 -22.14 2.93 21.79
C HIS A 71 -23.11 3.48 22.86
N GLU A 72 -23.63 4.70 22.69
CA GLU A 72 -24.70 5.28 23.51
C GLU A 72 -26.04 5.34 22.73
N HIS A 73 -26.45 4.21 22.15
CA HIS A 73 -27.85 4.03 21.75
C HIS A 73 -28.33 2.59 21.93
N ARG A 74 -28.64 2.21 23.18
CA ARG A 74 -29.80 1.34 23.40
C ARG A 74 -30.42 1.56 24.80
N PRO A 75 -31.71 1.94 24.89
CA PRO A 75 -32.43 2.05 26.16
C PRO A 75 -32.64 0.69 26.84
#